data_AF-A0A510UJC0-F1
#
_entry.id   AF-A0A510UJC0-F1
#
_cell.length_a   1.000
_cell.length_b   1.000
_cell.length_c   1.000
_cell.angle_alpha   90.00
_cell.angle_beta   90.00
_cell.angle_gamma   90.00
#
_symmetry.space_group_name_H-M   'P 1'
#
loop_
_entity.id
_entity.type
_entity.pdbx_description
1 polymer ?
#
loop_
_entity_poly.entity_id
_entity_poly.type
_entity_poly.pdbx_seq_one_letter_code
_entity_poly.pdbx_strand_id
1 'polypeptide(L)'
;MSFSSSGVFESIWSYRDKVKHSLMNKYAKHLGIGLQWTKEELEEAEFHGAVLEGFGKSAWQMYEIAKARIDYIGWELCVDGSPLEGDETYGFEFNGVRYLSVQACIDHHVKALSLDKLLLETIVELVGSDRLAYGLRIAELNRDISNKERNAIIDEIQKQEQDRVDILEESQLENNDVVLPLVSIVMPEATVQPEAIEWAIEHQCADLETLMHMEDAFFDAFEHLGGPTAFALFDGLQWYLTARQDPKWREEKDLNDEFWYE
;
A
#
# COMPACT_ATOMS: atom_id res chain seq x y z
N MET A 1 10.80 -44.33 8.76
CA MET A 1 9.81 -43.27 8.48
C MET A 1 10.33 -42.51 7.28
N SER A 2 9.63 -42.57 6.15
CA SER A 2 10.03 -41.89 4.92
C SER A 2 9.47 -40.48 4.95
N PHE A 3 10.34 -39.48 5.08
CA PHE A 3 9.95 -38.09 4.85
C PHE A 3 9.91 -37.87 3.33
N SER A 4 8.71 -37.80 2.76
CA SER A 4 8.53 -37.48 1.34
C SER A 4 9.03 -36.06 1.08
N SER A 5 10.10 -35.94 0.27
CA SER A 5 10.65 -34.68 -0.19
C SER A 5 9.78 -34.11 -1.33
N SER A 6 8.87 -33.22 -0.98
CA SER A 6 8.24 -32.30 -1.94
C SER A 6 8.64 -30.90 -1.51
N GLY A 7 9.50 -30.27 -2.32
CA GLY A 7 10.29 -29.11 -1.95
C GLY A 7 9.50 -27.83 -1.69
N VAL A 8 9.70 -27.29 -0.49
CA VAL A 8 10.26 -25.96 -0.19
C VAL A 8 11.10 -26.20 1.07
N PHE A 9 12.35 -25.75 1.12
CA PHE A 9 13.12 -25.84 2.37
C PHE A 9 12.47 -24.91 3.40
N GLU A 10 11.57 -25.45 4.22
CA GLU A 10 11.02 -24.74 5.38
C GLU A 10 12.15 -24.59 6.40
N SER A 11 12.66 -23.36 6.56
CA SER A 11 13.64 -23.06 7.59
C SER A 11 13.05 -23.37 8.99
N ILE A 12 13.92 -23.61 9.98
CA ILE A 12 13.47 -23.78 11.37
C ILE A 12 12.68 -22.55 11.88
N TRP A 13 12.97 -21.38 11.31
CA TRP A 13 12.25 -20.13 11.54
C TRP A 13 10.86 -20.13 10.93
N SER A 14 10.72 -20.61 9.68
CA SER A 14 9.41 -20.85 9.06
C SER A 14 8.56 -21.82 9.88
N TYR A 15 9.18 -22.87 10.46
CA TYR A 15 8.48 -23.79 11.35
C TYR A 15 8.01 -23.11 12.65
N ARG A 16 8.84 -22.24 13.25
CA ARG A 16 8.46 -21.44 14.42
C ARG A 16 7.22 -20.57 14.12
N ASP A 17 7.21 -19.90 12.97
CA ASP A 17 6.09 -19.05 12.56
C ASP A 17 4.82 -19.87 12.31
N LYS A 18 4.94 -21.05 11.71
CA LYS A 18 3.83 -22.01 11.56
C LYS A 18 3.26 -22.48 12.88
N VAL A 19 4.11 -22.73 13.89
CA VAL A 19 3.66 -23.09 15.24
C VAL A 19 2.90 -21.92 15.86
N LYS A 20 3.44 -20.71 15.79
CA LYS A 20 2.79 -19.51 16.31
C LYS A 20 1.43 -19.27 15.64
N HIS A 21 1.38 -19.35 14.31
CA HIS A 21 0.13 -19.24 13.55
C HIS A 21 -0.87 -20.35 13.93
N SER A 22 -0.41 -21.59 14.10
CA SER A 22 -1.27 -22.70 14.55
C SER A 22 -1.86 -22.45 15.93
N LEU A 23 -1.09 -21.85 16.84
CA LEU A 23 -1.56 -21.46 18.18
C LEU A 23 -2.58 -20.32 18.09
N MET A 24 -2.34 -19.30 17.25
CA MET A 24 -3.29 -18.22 16.99
C MET A 24 -4.63 -18.79 16.48
N ASN A 25 -4.59 -19.66 15.49
CA ASN A 25 -5.80 -20.31 14.97
C ASN A 25 -6.50 -21.18 16.02
N LYS A 26 -5.74 -21.91 16.84
CA LYS A 26 -6.30 -22.76 17.92
C LYS A 26 -7.02 -21.92 18.97
N TYR A 27 -6.46 -20.78 19.36
CA TYR A 27 -6.97 -19.92 20.43
C TYR A 27 -7.73 -18.70 19.94
N ALA A 28 -8.01 -18.57 18.63
CA ALA A 28 -8.64 -17.41 18.02
C ALA A 28 -9.90 -16.93 18.76
N LYS A 29 -10.78 -17.84 19.20
CA LYS A 29 -11.99 -17.46 19.95
C LYS A 29 -11.68 -16.81 21.30
N HIS A 30 -10.67 -17.30 22.02
CA HIS A 30 -10.27 -16.69 23.29
C HIS A 30 -9.52 -15.37 23.06
N LEU A 31 -8.73 -15.28 22.00
CA LEU A 31 -8.10 -14.01 21.59
C LEU A 31 -9.13 -12.96 21.16
N GLY A 32 -10.22 -13.39 20.51
CA GLY A 32 -11.33 -12.53 20.12
C GLY A 32 -11.99 -11.80 21.28
N ILE A 33 -11.89 -12.35 22.51
CA ILE A 33 -12.37 -11.67 23.72
C ILE A 33 -11.65 -10.33 23.88
N GLY A 34 -10.32 -10.29 23.79
CA GLY A 34 -9.55 -9.05 23.90
C GLY A 34 -9.61 -8.14 22.67
N LEU A 35 -10.21 -8.60 21.57
CA LEU A 35 -10.56 -7.73 20.42
C LEU A 35 -11.90 -7.04 20.63
N GLN A 36 -12.80 -7.63 21.44
CA GLN A 36 -14.16 -7.16 21.63
C GLN A 36 -14.38 -6.44 22.96
N TRP A 37 -13.54 -6.74 23.95
CA TRP A 37 -13.70 -6.27 25.31
C TRP A 37 -12.35 -5.94 25.94
N THR A 38 -12.37 -4.88 26.74
CA THR A 38 -11.38 -4.65 27.80
C THR A 38 -11.73 -5.50 29.03
N LYS A 39 -10.78 -5.57 29.98
CA LYS A 39 -11.01 -6.26 31.25
C LYS A 39 -12.13 -5.58 32.04
N GLU A 40 -12.08 -4.25 32.08
CA GLU A 40 -13.02 -3.40 32.81
C GLU A 40 -14.43 -3.54 32.24
N GLU A 41 -14.58 -3.48 30.90
CA GLU A 41 -15.89 -3.66 30.25
C GLU A 41 -16.50 -5.05 30.53
N LEU A 42 -15.70 -6.11 30.64
CA LEU A 42 -16.18 -7.45 30.99
C LEU A 42 -16.58 -7.56 32.46
N GLU A 43 -15.86 -6.90 33.36
CA GLU A 43 -16.16 -6.90 34.81
C GLU A 43 -17.43 -6.10 35.12
N GLU A 44 -17.65 -5.01 34.38
CA GLU A 44 -18.84 -4.15 34.50
C GLU A 44 -20.06 -4.69 33.74
N ALA A 45 -19.87 -5.60 32.78
CA ALA A 45 -20.96 -6.20 32.03
C ALA A 45 -21.84 -7.11 32.91
N GLU A 46 -23.10 -6.70 33.13
CA GLU A 46 -24.09 -7.50 33.84
C GLU A 46 -24.63 -8.64 32.94
N PHE A 47 -23.90 -9.75 32.95
CA PHE A 47 -24.33 -10.98 32.28
C PHE A 47 -25.40 -11.72 33.09
N HIS A 48 -26.61 -11.81 32.54
CA HIS A 48 -27.75 -12.45 33.21
C HIS A 48 -27.91 -13.92 32.77
N GLY A 49 -28.03 -14.83 33.73
CA GLY A 49 -28.24 -16.26 33.50
C GLY A 49 -26.96 -17.09 33.62
N ALA A 50 -27.10 -18.34 34.07
CA ALA A 50 -25.98 -19.19 34.53
C ALA A 50 -24.85 -19.37 33.51
N VAL A 51 -25.16 -19.36 32.21
CA VAL A 51 -24.16 -19.51 31.14
C VAL A 51 -23.39 -18.22 30.90
N LEU A 52 -24.06 -17.07 30.88
CA LEU A 52 -23.44 -15.77 30.62
C LEU A 52 -22.67 -15.27 31.84
N GLU A 53 -23.14 -15.57 33.06
CA GLU A 53 -22.43 -15.23 34.29
C GLU A 53 -21.10 -15.99 34.41
N GLY A 54 -21.07 -17.26 33.95
CA GLY A 54 -19.83 -18.04 33.86
C GLY A 54 -18.84 -17.48 32.85
N PHE A 55 -19.33 -16.93 31.74
CA PHE A 55 -18.51 -16.23 30.76
C PHE A 55 -17.85 -14.98 31.37
N GLY A 56 -18.63 -14.06 31.98
CA GLY A 56 -18.08 -12.85 32.59
C GLY A 56 -16.95 -13.11 33.61
N LYS A 57 -17.08 -14.17 34.42
CA LYS A 57 -16.08 -14.55 35.43
C LYS A 57 -14.78 -15.13 34.87
N SER A 58 -14.81 -15.74 33.69
CA SER A 58 -13.68 -16.54 33.17
C SER A 58 -13.14 -16.07 31.83
N ALA A 59 -13.89 -15.26 31.08
CA ALA A 59 -13.54 -14.81 29.73
C ALA A 59 -12.17 -14.14 29.69
N TRP A 60 -11.92 -13.17 30.58
CA TRP A 60 -10.64 -12.47 30.62
C TRP A 60 -9.47 -13.39 30.95
N GLN A 61 -9.63 -14.29 31.92
CA GLN A 61 -8.60 -15.28 32.26
C GLN A 61 -8.30 -16.21 31.08
N MET A 62 -9.33 -16.61 30.32
CA MET A 62 -9.15 -17.41 29.11
C MET A 62 -8.40 -16.65 28.02
N TYR A 63 -8.67 -15.35 27.86
CA TYR A 63 -7.91 -14.46 26.98
C TYR A 63 -6.44 -14.37 27.40
N GLU A 64 -6.15 -14.11 28.67
CA GLU A 64 -4.78 -14.01 29.20
C GLU A 64 -3.99 -15.31 28.98
N ILE A 65 -4.60 -16.47 29.25
CA ILE A 65 -3.99 -17.78 29.00
C ILE A 65 -3.70 -17.97 27.51
N ALA A 66 -4.64 -17.59 26.63
CA ALA A 66 -4.45 -17.68 25.18
C ALA A 66 -3.32 -16.77 24.69
N LYS A 67 -3.28 -15.53 25.16
CA LYS A 67 -2.25 -14.54 24.85
C LYS A 67 -0.87 -15.04 25.29
N ALA A 68 -0.74 -15.49 26.53
CA ALA A 68 0.51 -16.04 27.07
C ALA A 68 1.03 -17.26 26.27
N ARG A 69 0.13 -18.06 25.69
CA ARG A 69 0.53 -19.20 24.84
C ARG A 69 1.08 -18.78 23.49
N ILE A 70 0.65 -17.65 22.95
CA ILE A 70 1.07 -17.14 21.64
C ILE A 70 2.32 -16.27 21.76
N ASP A 71 2.45 -15.57 22.88
CA ASP A 71 3.62 -14.75 23.23
C ASP A 71 4.80 -15.61 23.75
N TYR A 72 4.79 -16.92 23.48
CA TYR A 72 5.90 -17.78 23.85
C TYR A 72 7.18 -17.34 23.13
N ILE A 73 8.28 -17.33 23.86
CA ILE A 73 9.61 -17.10 23.30
C ILE A 73 10.26 -18.48 23.13
N GLY A 74 10.63 -18.81 21.88
CA GLY A 74 11.36 -20.03 21.58
C GLY A 74 12.76 -20.02 22.20
N TRP A 75 13.40 -21.18 22.28
CA TRP A 75 14.80 -21.24 22.70
C TRP A 75 15.71 -20.61 21.65
N GLU A 76 16.71 -19.86 22.10
CA GLU A 76 17.78 -19.35 21.25
C GLU A 76 18.52 -20.54 20.61
N LEU A 77 18.70 -20.49 19.29
CA LEU A 77 19.42 -21.53 18.58
C LEU A 77 20.87 -21.10 18.42
N CYS A 78 21.79 -21.98 18.79
CA CYS A 78 23.22 -21.74 18.66
C CYS A 78 23.89 -22.94 17.98
N VAL A 79 24.93 -22.67 17.18
CA VAL A 79 25.86 -23.68 16.67
C VAL A 79 27.23 -23.38 17.26
N ASP A 80 27.79 -24.34 17.99
CA ASP A 80 29.09 -24.21 18.69
C ASP A 80 29.17 -22.96 19.59
N GLY A 81 28.06 -22.60 20.24
CA GLY A 81 27.97 -21.44 21.12
C GLY A 81 27.80 -20.08 20.40
N SER A 82 27.75 -20.08 19.07
CA SER A 82 27.43 -18.88 18.28
C SER A 82 25.93 -18.85 17.97
N PRO A 83 25.23 -17.74 18.24
CA PRO A 83 23.81 -17.62 17.95
C PRO A 83 23.54 -17.71 16.44
N LEU A 84 22.48 -18.43 16.07
CA LEU A 84 21.95 -18.45 14.72
C LEU A 84 20.94 -17.32 14.57
N GLU A 85 21.18 -16.43 13.62
CA GLU A 85 20.23 -15.37 13.31
C GLU A 85 19.00 -15.89 12.56
N GLY A 86 17.87 -15.31 12.93
CA GLY A 86 16.55 -15.52 12.33
C GLY A 86 16.41 -14.77 11.01
N ASP A 87 15.76 -15.39 10.03
CA ASP A 87 15.18 -14.62 8.93
C ASP A 87 13.79 -14.13 9.39
N GLU A 88 13.72 -12.86 9.78
CA GLU A 88 12.48 -12.17 10.15
C GLU A 88 11.90 -11.35 8.98
N THR A 89 12.26 -11.65 7.74
CA THR A 89 11.84 -10.86 6.57
C THR A 89 10.46 -11.27 6.05
N TYR A 90 9.99 -12.48 6.36
CA TYR A 90 8.75 -13.03 5.78
C TYR A 90 7.55 -12.97 6.73
N GLY A 91 6.49 -12.27 6.33
CA GLY A 91 5.23 -12.21 7.09
C GLY A 91 4.43 -10.96 6.77
N PHE A 92 3.23 -10.89 7.34
CA PHE A 92 2.35 -9.73 7.28
C PHE A 92 2.11 -9.23 8.70
N GLU A 93 2.39 -7.96 8.96
CA GLU A 93 2.17 -7.35 10.27
C GLU A 93 0.88 -6.53 10.25
N PHE A 94 0.04 -6.73 11.26
CA PHE A 94 -1.18 -5.97 11.46
C PHE A 94 -1.44 -5.75 12.95
N ASN A 95 -1.60 -4.48 13.36
CA ASN A 95 -1.80 -4.08 14.76
C ASN A 95 -0.75 -4.66 15.73
N GLY A 96 0.53 -4.66 15.33
CA GLY A 96 1.64 -5.19 16.14
C GLY A 96 1.65 -6.71 16.28
N VAL A 97 0.82 -7.43 15.52
CA VAL A 97 0.79 -8.89 15.46
C VAL A 97 1.28 -9.34 14.09
N ARG A 98 2.25 -10.27 14.10
CA ARG A 98 2.81 -10.85 12.88
C ARG A 98 2.06 -12.13 12.50
N TYR A 99 1.62 -12.18 11.24
CA TYR A 99 0.95 -13.30 10.59
C TYR A 99 1.82 -13.87 9.46
N LEU A 100 1.53 -15.10 9.02
CA LEU A 100 2.23 -15.71 7.89
C LEU A 100 1.94 -15.01 6.56
N SER A 101 0.76 -14.41 6.43
CA SER A 101 0.28 -13.72 5.23
C SER A 101 -0.95 -12.87 5.56
N VAL A 102 -1.40 -12.05 4.61
CA VAL A 102 -2.67 -11.33 4.70
C VAL A 102 -3.83 -12.31 4.91
N GLN A 103 -3.85 -13.42 4.17
CA GLN A 103 -4.88 -14.47 4.30
C GLN A 103 -4.91 -15.08 5.70
N ALA A 104 -3.74 -15.36 6.28
CA ALA A 104 -3.61 -15.86 7.65
C ALA A 104 -4.16 -14.86 8.68
N CYS A 105 -4.01 -13.55 8.43
CA CYS A 105 -4.62 -12.50 9.24
C CYS A 105 -6.14 -12.48 9.11
N ILE A 106 -6.67 -12.53 7.88
CA ILE A 106 -8.11 -12.60 7.60
C ILE A 106 -8.73 -13.80 8.31
N ASP A 107 -8.18 -15.00 8.12
CA ASP A 107 -8.70 -16.23 8.73
C ASP A 107 -8.71 -16.17 10.26
N HIS A 108 -7.66 -15.58 10.86
CA HIS A 108 -7.62 -15.34 12.29
C HIS A 108 -8.76 -14.44 12.76
N HIS A 109 -8.95 -13.27 12.13
CA HIS A 109 -10.00 -12.32 12.52
C HIS A 109 -11.40 -12.85 12.27
N VAL A 110 -11.64 -13.49 11.12
CA VAL A 110 -12.90 -14.20 10.81
C VAL A 110 -13.23 -15.18 11.92
N LYS A 111 -12.25 -16.00 12.33
CA LYS A 111 -12.47 -16.99 13.38
C LYS A 111 -12.63 -16.34 14.76
N ALA A 112 -11.81 -15.36 15.10
CA ALA A 112 -11.81 -14.70 16.41
C ALA A 112 -13.10 -13.94 16.67
N LEU A 113 -13.58 -13.18 15.67
CA LEU A 113 -14.73 -12.29 15.78
C LEU A 113 -16.02 -12.87 15.21
N SER A 114 -15.95 -14.07 14.59
CA SER A 114 -17.08 -14.72 13.92
C SER A 114 -17.61 -13.89 12.74
N LEU A 115 -16.71 -13.33 11.93
CA LEU A 115 -17.08 -12.49 10.78
C LEU A 115 -17.49 -13.33 9.58
N ASP A 116 -18.20 -12.69 8.65
CA ASP A 116 -18.45 -13.27 7.34
C ASP A 116 -17.15 -13.29 6.51
N LYS A 117 -16.64 -14.50 6.25
CA LYS A 117 -15.36 -14.69 5.56
C LYS A 117 -15.37 -14.11 4.16
N LEU A 118 -16.42 -14.39 3.40
CA LEU A 118 -16.52 -13.98 2.00
C LEU A 118 -16.57 -12.46 1.89
N LEU A 119 -17.33 -11.79 2.76
CA LEU A 119 -17.38 -10.33 2.81
C LEU A 119 -15.99 -9.75 3.04
N LEU A 120 -15.28 -10.20 4.08
CA LEU A 120 -13.99 -9.62 4.42
C LEU A 120 -12.94 -9.88 3.34
N GLU A 121 -12.87 -11.10 2.79
CA GLU A 121 -11.96 -11.43 1.68
C GLU A 121 -12.20 -10.52 0.47
N THR A 122 -13.46 -10.40 0.03
CA THR A 122 -13.81 -9.59 -1.14
C THR A 122 -13.53 -8.10 -0.91
N ILE A 123 -13.82 -7.56 0.28
CA ILE A 123 -13.50 -6.15 0.56
C ILE A 123 -11.99 -5.93 0.48
N VAL A 124 -11.18 -6.79 1.10
CA VAL A 124 -9.72 -6.65 1.10
C VAL A 124 -9.13 -6.78 -0.31
N GLU A 125 -9.70 -7.65 -1.14
CA GLU A 125 -9.35 -7.74 -2.57
C GLU A 125 -9.66 -6.44 -3.33
N LEU A 126 -10.80 -5.80 -3.05
CA LEU A 126 -11.19 -4.54 -3.68
C LEU A 126 -10.35 -3.34 -3.20
N VAL A 127 -10.07 -3.24 -1.90
CA VAL A 127 -9.45 -2.04 -1.32
C VAL A 127 -7.92 -2.15 -1.18
N GLY A 128 -7.38 -3.37 -1.26
CA GLY A 128 -5.98 -3.68 -1.01
C GLY A 128 -5.66 -3.96 0.46
N SER A 129 -4.56 -4.69 0.69
CA SER A 129 -4.11 -5.13 2.02
C SER A 129 -3.79 -3.97 2.97
N ASP A 130 -3.35 -2.83 2.44
CA ASP A 130 -3.03 -1.63 3.25
C ASP A 130 -4.27 -1.06 3.94
N ARG A 131 -5.47 -1.36 3.41
CA ARG A 131 -6.76 -0.96 3.96
C ARG A 131 -7.49 -2.12 4.65
N LEU A 132 -6.76 -3.14 5.11
CA LEU A 132 -7.34 -4.26 5.88
C LEU A 132 -8.15 -3.79 7.11
N ALA A 133 -7.68 -2.75 7.81
CA ALA A 133 -8.41 -2.20 8.96
C ALA A 133 -9.80 -1.64 8.57
N TYR A 134 -9.92 -1.07 7.37
CA TYR A 134 -11.20 -0.60 6.84
C TYR A 134 -12.13 -1.79 6.54
N GLY A 135 -11.63 -2.82 5.86
CA GLY A 135 -12.41 -4.03 5.60
C GLY A 135 -12.89 -4.74 6.87
N LEU A 136 -12.03 -4.82 7.90
CA LEU A 136 -12.39 -5.39 9.20
C LEU A 136 -13.54 -4.65 9.87
N ARG A 137 -13.51 -3.30 9.88
CA ARG A 137 -14.60 -2.50 10.45
C ARG A 137 -15.93 -2.79 9.77
N ILE A 138 -15.94 -2.87 8.43
CA ILE A 138 -17.16 -3.19 7.68
C ILE A 138 -17.66 -4.59 8.02
N ALA A 139 -16.77 -5.58 8.03
CA ALA A 139 -17.13 -6.94 8.39
C ALA A 139 -17.64 -7.06 9.84
N GLU A 140 -17.07 -6.29 10.76
CA GLU A 140 -17.50 -6.24 12.17
C GLU A 140 -18.89 -5.62 12.36
N LEU A 141 -19.25 -4.63 11.56
CA LEU A 141 -20.59 -4.02 11.54
C LEU A 141 -21.65 -4.95 10.92
N ASN A 142 -21.22 -5.93 10.11
CA ASN A 142 -22.09 -6.75 9.26
C ASN A 142 -21.90 -8.26 9.52
N ARG A 143 -21.94 -8.69 10.78
CA ARG A 143 -21.68 -10.09 11.18
C ARG A 143 -22.76 -11.08 10.76
N ASP A 144 -24.03 -10.66 10.83
CA ASP A 144 -25.20 -11.50 10.59
C ASP A 144 -26.00 -11.00 9.37
N ILE A 145 -25.35 -10.99 8.20
CA ILE A 145 -25.96 -10.51 6.96
C ILE A 145 -26.38 -11.63 6.02
N SER A 146 -27.42 -11.38 5.24
CA SER A 146 -27.83 -12.24 4.15
C SER A 146 -26.90 -12.10 2.94
N ASN A 147 -26.93 -13.08 2.03
CA ASN A 147 -26.19 -12.99 0.76
C ASN A 147 -26.55 -11.75 -0.07
N LYS A 148 -27.81 -11.29 0.02
CA LYS A 148 -28.26 -10.10 -0.71
C LYS A 148 -27.64 -8.83 -0.14
N GLU A 149 -27.60 -8.70 1.18
CA GLU A 149 -26.97 -7.57 1.88
C GLU A 149 -25.46 -7.58 1.66
N ARG A 150 -24.82 -8.76 1.71
CA ARG A 150 -23.39 -8.91 1.39
C ARG A 150 -23.06 -8.32 0.02
N ASN A 151 -23.81 -8.72 -1.01
CA ASN A 151 -23.59 -8.23 -2.36
C ASN A 151 -23.84 -6.72 -2.46
N ALA A 152 -24.90 -6.21 -1.81
CA ALA A 152 -25.16 -4.77 -1.81
C ALA A 152 -24.01 -3.95 -1.19
N ILE A 153 -23.43 -4.44 -0.09
CA ILE A 153 -22.27 -3.80 0.55
C ILE A 153 -21.04 -3.84 -0.37
N ILE A 154 -20.79 -4.99 -1.00
CA ILE A 154 -19.67 -5.15 -1.95
C ILE A 154 -19.84 -4.21 -3.15
N ASP A 155 -21.04 -4.16 -3.74
CA ASP A 155 -21.35 -3.29 -4.88
C ASP A 155 -21.18 -1.80 -4.52
N GLU A 156 -21.59 -1.40 -3.32
CA GLU A 156 -21.41 -0.04 -2.82
C GLU A 156 -19.92 0.32 -2.68
N ILE A 157 -19.12 -0.55 -2.06
CA ILE A 157 -17.68 -0.33 -1.88
C ILE A 157 -16.98 -0.30 -3.24
N GLN A 158 -17.33 -1.21 -4.15
CA GLN A 158 -16.76 -1.22 -5.50
C GLN A 158 -17.07 0.08 -6.23
N LYS A 159 -18.29 0.60 -6.11
CA LYS A 159 -18.65 1.89 -6.68
C LYS A 159 -17.83 3.02 -6.07
N GLN A 160 -17.68 3.06 -4.74
CA GLN A 160 -16.87 4.08 -4.06
C GLN A 160 -15.41 4.05 -4.52
N GLU A 161 -14.82 2.86 -4.74
CA GLU A 161 -13.47 2.76 -5.26
C GLU A 161 -13.36 3.23 -6.71
N GLN A 162 -14.35 2.95 -7.54
CA GLN A 162 -14.40 3.47 -8.91
C GLN A 162 -14.52 5.00 -8.91
N ASP A 163 -15.48 5.54 -8.17
CA ASP A 163 -15.68 6.99 -8.04
C ASP A 163 -14.38 7.68 -7.55
N ARG A 164 -13.63 7.03 -6.64
CA ARG A 164 -12.34 7.54 -6.16
C ARG A 164 -11.26 7.55 -7.24
N VAL A 165 -11.20 6.52 -8.08
CA VAL A 165 -10.27 6.46 -9.22
C VAL A 165 -10.63 7.53 -10.25
N ASP A 166 -11.91 7.64 -10.61
CA ASP A 166 -12.39 8.62 -11.58
C ASP A 166 -12.06 10.05 -11.13
N ILE A 167 -12.28 10.40 -9.86
CA ILE A 167 -11.90 11.71 -9.30
C ILE A 167 -10.38 11.95 -9.35
N LEU A 168 -9.57 10.93 -9.10
CA LEU A 168 -8.12 11.05 -9.17
C LEU A 168 -7.66 11.29 -10.61
N GLU A 169 -8.24 10.58 -11.57
CA GLU A 169 -7.99 10.77 -13.00
C GLU A 169 -8.43 12.16 -13.46
N GLU A 170 -9.63 12.61 -13.07
CA GLU A 170 -10.12 13.98 -13.32
C GLU A 170 -9.19 15.03 -12.71
N SER A 171 -8.73 14.85 -11.47
CA SER A 171 -7.80 15.78 -10.83
C SER A 171 -6.41 15.80 -11.49
N GLN A 172 -5.96 14.69 -12.05
CA GLN A 172 -4.71 14.64 -12.83
C GLN A 172 -4.88 15.34 -14.18
N LEU A 173 -6.05 15.21 -14.82
CA LEU A 173 -6.39 15.93 -16.04
C LEU A 173 -6.53 17.44 -15.77
N GLU A 174 -7.19 17.84 -14.68
CA GLU A 174 -7.35 19.25 -14.28
C GLU A 174 -6.01 19.90 -13.87
N ASN A 175 -5.10 19.16 -13.23
CA ASN A 175 -3.75 19.66 -12.97
C ASN A 175 -2.90 19.77 -14.24
N ASN A 176 -3.22 19.00 -15.29
CA ASN A 176 -2.64 19.14 -16.62
C ASN A 176 -3.34 20.22 -17.45
N ASP A 177 -4.41 20.89 -17.00
CA ASP A 177 -5.19 21.80 -17.86
C ASP A 177 -4.56 23.21 -18.04
N VAL A 178 -3.27 23.36 -17.74
CA VAL A 178 -2.41 24.36 -18.40
C VAL A 178 -1.43 23.66 -19.34
N VAL A 179 -1.85 22.62 -20.09
CA VAL A 179 -1.09 22.16 -21.25
C VAL A 179 -1.13 23.28 -22.27
N LEU A 180 -0.07 24.10 -22.27
CA LEU A 180 0.25 24.96 -23.40
C LEU A 180 0.25 24.05 -24.63
N PRO A 181 -0.43 24.39 -25.74
CA PRO A 181 -0.51 23.53 -26.92
C PRO A 181 0.82 23.54 -27.70
N LEU A 182 1.89 23.11 -27.02
CA LEU A 182 3.26 23.11 -27.46
C LEU A 182 3.49 21.98 -28.46
N VAL A 183 4.27 22.28 -29.49
CA VAL A 183 4.61 21.36 -30.56
C VAL A 183 6.09 20.99 -30.47
N SER A 184 6.43 19.74 -30.78
CA SER A 184 7.82 19.32 -30.88
C SER A 184 8.52 20.05 -32.03
N ILE A 185 9.76 20.48 -31.80
CA ILE A 185 10.58 21.16 -32.81
C ILE A 185 11.77 20.27 -33.14
N VAL A 186 11.86 19.89 -34.41
CA VAL A 186 12.96 19.08 -34.94
C VAL A 186 14.07 20.02 -35.41
N MET A 187 15.22 19.97 -34.75
CA MET A 187 16.44 20.66 -35.15
C MET A 187 17.43 19.65 -35.78
N PRO A 188 18.42 20.12 -36.55
CA PRO A 188 19.44 19.23 -37.14
C PRO A 188 20.20 18.39 -36.10
N GLU A 189 20.40 18.93 -34.90
CA GLU A 189 21.19 18.34 -33.82
C GLU A 189 20.34 17.46 -32.90
N ALA A 190 19.10 17.86 -32.60
CA ALA A 190 18.21 17.17 -31.67
C ALA A 190 16.72 17.51 -31.93
N THR A 191 15.82 16.76 -31.32
CA THR A 191 14.38 17.08 -31.28
C THR A 191 13.99 17.45 -29.87
N VAL A 192 13.44 18.65 -29.67
CA VAL A 192 12.85 19.04 -28.39
C VAL A 192 11.40 18.61 -28.35
N GLN A 193 10.99 17.98 -27.25
CA GLN A 193 9.62 17.52 -27.03
C GLN A 193 8.82 18.57 -26.22
N PRO A 194 7.49 18.64 -26.38
CA PRO A 194 6.63 19.62 -25.71
C PRO A 194 6.83 19.67 -24.19
N GLU A 195 6.98 18.51 -23.55
CA GLU A 195 7.09 18.39 -22.09
C GLU A 195 8.36 19.08 -21.55
N ALA A 196 9.45 19.07 -22.33
CA ALA A 196 10.67 19.79 -21.96
C ALA A 196 10.53 21.31 -22.15
N ILE A 197 9.77 21.74 -23.15
CA ILE A 197 9.49 23.17 -23.41
C ILE A 197 8.56 23.73 -22.33
N GLU A 198 7.53 22.96 -21.97
CA GLU A 198 6.57 23.28 -20.91
C GLU A 198 7.28 23.51 -19.59
N TRP A 199 8.12 22.55 -19.18
CA TRP A 199 8.93 22.67 -17.97
C TRP A 199 9.78 23.95 -17.99
N ALA A 200 10.38 24.29 -19.12
CA ALA A 200 11.20 25.49 -19.24
C ALA A 200 10.38 26.79 -19.12
N ILE A 201 9.16 26.82 -19.65
CA ILE A 201 8.24 27.95 -19.51
C ILE A 201 7.78 28.11 -18.06
N GLU A 202 7.34 27.02 -17.42
CA GLU A 202 6.89 27.03 -16.02
C GLU A 202 7.99 27.51 -15.05
N HIS A 203 9.23 27.14 -15.32
CA HIS A 203 10.39 27.50 -14.50
C HIS A 203 11.05 28.82 -14.94
N GLN A 204 10.45 29.55 -15.89
CA GLN A 204 10.97 30.80 -16.44
C GLN A 204 12.41 30.68 -16.96
N CYS A 205 12.76 29.51 -17.49
CA CYS A 205 14.08 29.15 -17.98
C CYS A 205 14.24 29.56 -19.45
N ALA A 206 14.54 30.84 -19.69
CA ALA A 206 14.60 31.42 -21.03
C ALA A 206 15.95 31.26 -21.75
N ASP A 207 17.01 30.82 -21.07
CA ASP A 207 18.35 30.69 -21.65
C ASP A 207 19.12 29.46 -21.14
N LEU A 208 20.19 29.14 -21.87
CA LEU A 208 21.03 27.97 -21.58
C LEU A 208 21.73 28.07 -20.22
N GLU A 209 22.11 29.28 -19.79
CA GLU A 209 22.80 29.49 -18.51
C GLU A 209 21.89 29.13 -17.33
N THR A 210 20.63 29.57 -17.39
CA THR A 210 19.60 29.24 -16.41
C THR A 210 19.30 27.74 -16.41
N LEU A 211 19.21 27.12 -17.59
CA LEU A 211 18.97 25.68 -17.70
C LEU A 211 20.07 24.86 -17.03
N MET A 212 21.34 25.25 -17.23
CA MET A 212 22.48 24.58 -16.60
C MET A 212 22.46 24.72 -15.07
N HIS A 213 21.95 25.83 -14.54
CA HIS A 213 21.78 26.00 -13.10
C HIS A 213 20.63 25.18 -12.51
N MET A 214 19.65 24.81 -13.33
CA MET A 214 18.49 24.02 -12.92
C MET A 214 18.57 22.55 -13.35
N GLU A 215 19.77 22.07 -13.72
CA GLU A 215 20.00 20.70 -14.18
C GLU A 215 19.44 19.66 -13.20
N ASP A 216 19.77 19.76 -11.91
CA ASP A 216 19.30 18.82 -10.89
C ASP A 216 17.76 18.84 -10.79
N ALA A 217 17.14 20.03 -10.80
CA ALA A 217 15.69 20.18 -10.72
C ALA A 217 14.97 19.60 -11.96
N PHE A 218 15.59 19.71 -13.14
CA PHE A 218 15.09 19.09 -14.35
C PHE A 218 15.12 17.57 -14.23
N PHE A 219 16.26 17.00 -13.85
CA PHE A 219 16.39 15.54 -13.75
C PHE A 219 15.52 14.94 -12.64
N ASP A 220 15.29 15.66 -11.54
CA ASP A 220 14.33 15.27 -10.50
C ASP A 220 12.89 15.23 -11.06
N ALA A 221 12.48 16.22 -11.85
CA ALA A 221 11.14 16.26 -12.45
C ALA A 221 10.90 15.10 -13.45
N PHE A 222 11.94 14.71 -14.18
CA PHE A 222 11.87 13.67 -15.21
C PHE A 222 12.43 12.30 -14.79
N GLU A 223 12.72 12.09 -13.49
CA GLU A 223 13.32 10.84 -12.98
C GLU A 223 12.50 9.60 -13.38
N HIS A 224 11.17 9.75 -13.37
CA HIS A 224 10.20 8.69 -13.68
C HIS A 224 10.28 8.18 -15.15
N LEU A 225 10.84 8.95 -16.08
CA LEU A 225 10.98 8.55 -17.50
C LEU A 225 12.22 7.65 -17.76
N GLY A 226 13.09 7.51 -16.76
CA GLY A 226 14.35 6.78 -16.85
C GLY A 226 15.47 7.61 -17.51
N GLY A 227 16.71 7.36 -17.07
CA GLY A 227 17.88 8.15 -17.43
C GLY A 227 18.04 8.48 -18.92
N PRO A 228 18.02 7.50 -19.85
CA PRO A 228 18.23 7.77 -21.28
C PRO A 228 17.21 8.75 -21.89
N THR A 229 15.96 8.67 -21.47
CA THR A 229 14.87 9.54 -21.95
C THR A 229 15.04 10.94 -21.37
N ALA A 230 15.28 11.05 -20.06
CA ALA A 230 15.49 12.33 -19.39
C ALA A 230 16.70 13.10 -19.99
N PHE A 231 17.80 12.39 -20.29
CA PHE A 231 18.96 12.98 -20.96
C PHE A 231 18.64 13.49 -22.38
N ALA A 232 17.83 12.75 -23.15
CA ALA A 232 17.45 13.17 -24.49
C ALA A 232 16.54 14.42 -24.46
N LEU A 233 15.64 14.52 -23.48
CA LEU A 233 14.82 15.71 -23.27
C LEU A 233 15.68 16.92 -22.89
N PHE A 234 16.64 16.72 -21.98
CA PHE A 234 17.56 17.78 -21.55
C PHE A 234 18.44 18.29 -22.72
N ASP A 235 19.05 17.38 -23.49
CA ASP A 235 19.86 17.73 -24.67
C ASP A 235 19.01 18.48 -25.72
N GLY A 236 17.81 17.97 -26.02
CA GLY A 236 16.87 18.64 -26.93
C GLY A 236 16.54 20.07 -26.48
N LEU A 237 16.30 20.27 -25.18
CA LEU A 237 16.02 21.58 -24.60
C LEU A 237 17.23 22.52 -24.66
N GLN A 238 18.45 22.03 -24.43
CA GLN A 238 19.68 22.81 -24.58
C GLN A 238 19.82 23.37 -26.00
N TRP A 239 19.61 22.53 -27.02
CA TRP A 239 19.63 22.96 -28.42
C TRP A 239 18.54 23.98 -28.73
N TYR A 240 17.34 23.77 -28.18
CA TYR A 240 16.19 24.64 -28.40
C TYR A 240 16.40 26.04 -27.82
N LEU A 241 16.81 26.14 -26.55
CA LEU A 241 17.10 27.43 -25.92
C LEU A 241 18.27 28.15 -26.59
N THR A 242 19.26 27.40 -27.08
CA THR A 242 20.37 27.97 -27.87
C THR A 242 19.87 28.56 -29.18
N ALA A 243 19.00 27.86 -29.90
CA ALA A 243 18.41 28.34 -31.15
C ALA A 243 17.51 29.57 -30.94
N ARG A 244 16.75 29.61 -29.83
CA ARG A 244 15.91 30.74 -29.43
C ARG A 244 16.69 32.03 -29.16
N GLN A 245 18.00 31.98 -28.91
CA GLN A 245 18.80 33.20 -28.75
C GLN A 245 18.88 34.02 -30.05
N ASP A 246 18.71 33.40 -31.22
CA ASP A 246 18.63 34.11 -32.50
C ASP A 246 17.20 34.66 -32.72
N PRO A 247 17.00 36.00 -32.74
CA PRO A 247 15.69 36.60 -32.95
C PRO A 247 15.03 36.19 -34.28
N LYS A 248 15.83 35.98 -35.34
CA LYS A 248 15.29 35.57 -36.64
C LYS A 248 14.77 34.13 -36.61
N TRP A 249 15.46 33.27 -35.87
CA TRP A 249 15.04 31.88 -35.72
C TRP A 249 13.73 31.80 -34.94
N ARG A 250 13.59 32.59 -33.87
CA ARG A 250 12.33 32.66 -33.10
C ARG A 250 11.14 33.06 -33.96
N GLU A 251 11.27 34.12 -34.75
CA GLU A 251 10.16 34.61 -35.60
C GLU A 251 9.80 33.63 -36.74
N GLU A 252 10.79 32.94 -37.32
CA GLU A 252 10.56 32.12 -38.53
C GLU A 252 10.30 30.63 -38.25
N LYS A 253 10.82 30.09 -37.13
CA LYS A 253 10.90 28.63 -36.91
C LYS A 253 10.38 28.16 -35.57
N ASP A 254 10.19 29.05 -34.60
CA ASP A 254 9.67 28.66 -33.30
C ASP A 254 8.15 28.68 -33.28
N LEU A 255 7.56 27.50 -33.34
CA LEU A 255 6.11 27.31 -33.32
C LEU A 255 5.48 27.60 -31.95
N ASN A 256 6.30 27.73 -30.90
CA ASN A 256 5.86 27.88 -29.52
C ASN A 256 6.17 29.27 -28.96
N ASP A 257 6.68 30.22 -29.76
CA ASP A 257 7.18 31.52 -29.26
C ASP A 257 6.13 32.33 -28.50
N GLU A 258 4.86 32.20 -28.87
CA GLU A 258 3.74 32.91 -28.23
C GLU A 258 3.56 32.56 -26.75
N PHE A 259 3.96 31.36 -26.32
CA PHE A 259 3.77 30.86 -24.96
C PHE A 259 4.88 31.29 -23.98
N TRP A 260 5.92 31.97 -24.46
CA TRP A 260 7.04 32.43 -23.63
C TRP A 260 6.83 33.83 -23.01
N TYR A 261 5.70 34.49 -23.31
CA TYR A 261 5.42 35.87 -22.90
C TYR A 261 4.25 36.02 -21.92
N GLU A 262 3.74 34.91 -21.35
CA GLU A 262 2.69 34.92 -20.31
C GLU A 262 3.26 34.99 -18.88
#